data_AF-A0A1H2SBJ1-F1
#
_entry.id   AF-A0A1H2SBJ1-F1
#
_cell.length_a   1.000
_cell.length_b   1.000
_cell.length_c   1.000
_cell.angle_alpha   90.00
_cell.angle_beta   90.00
_cell.angle_gamma   90.00
#
_symmetry.space_group_name_H-M   'P 1'
#
loop_
_entity.id
_entity.type
_entity.pdbx_description
1 polymer ?
#
loop_
_entity_poly.entity_id
_entity_poly.type
_entity_poly.pdbx_seq_one_letter_code
_entity_poly.pdbx_strand_id
1 'polypeptide(L)'
;MKFPTVTVVLVAAALVFVLWNQTAEQPEPINPDRFANLAANPVERSLVVDWVAAQVPELCQEAAGEGTDISECLDTSKQRSPACRRELYDRFPSLISSQAMFRDLTISAMNCLVPRSGRVE
;
A
#
# COMPACT_ATOMS: atom_id res chain seq x y z
N MET A 1 -47.45 4.88 -8.77
CA MET A 1 -46.45 3.95 -8.18
C MET A 1 -45.32 4.78 -7.60
N LYS A 2 -45.01 4.63 -6.30
CA LYS A 2 -43.95 5.39 -5.63
C LYS A 2 -42.63 4.73 -6.01
N PHE A 3 -41.92 5.31 -6.99
CA PHE A 3 -40.59 4.85 -7.36
C PHE A 3 -39.71 4.83 -6.10
N PRO A 4 -38.96 3.75 -5.85
CA PRO A 4 -38.17 3.63 -4.65
C PRO A 4 -36.92 4.49 -4.80
N THR A 5 -37.09 5.80 -4.55
CA THR A 5 -36.08 6.83 -4.76
C THR A 5 -34.78 6.52 -4.02
N VAL A 6 -34.89 5.89 -2.84
CA VAL A 6 -33.75 5.49 -2.01
C VAL A 6 -32.85 4.50 -2.74
N THR A 7 -33.41 3.48 -3.39
CA THR A 7 -32.64 2.47 -4.12
C THR A 7 -31.92 3.08 -5.31
N VAL A 8 -32.60 3.97 -6.04
CA VAL A 8 -32.01 4.68 -7.18
C VAL A 8 -30.83 5.56 -6.75
N VAL A 9 -30.97 6.27 -5.62
CA VAL A 9 -29.90 7.12 -5.08
C VAL A 9 -28.70 6.29 -4.62
N LEU A 10 -28.92 5.17 -3.93
CA LEU A 10 -27.82 4.28 -3.50
C LEU A 10 -27.08 3.67 -4.69
N VAL A 11 -27.80 3.24 -5.72
CA VAL A 11 -27.19 2.70 -6.95
C VAL A 11 -26.41 3.80 -7.68
N ALA A 12 -26.95 5.01 -7.78
CA ALA A 12 -26.23 6.13 -8.40
C ALA A 12 -24.96 6.50 -7.63
N ALA A 13 -25.01 6.53 -6.30
CA ALA A 13 -23.85 6.80 -5.46
C ALA A 13 -22.77 5.71 -5.60
N ALA A 14 -23.17 4.44 -5.64
CA ALA A 14 -22.25 3.32 -5.87
C ALA A 14 -21.59 3.41 -7.25
N LEU A 15 -22.34 3.75 -8.29
CA LEU A 15 -21.78 3.94 -9.64
C LEU A 15 -20.78 5.10 -9.69
N VAL A 16 -21.09 6.22 -9.04
CA VAL A 16 -20.15 7.36 -8.92
C VAL A 16 -18.88 6.96 -8.19
N PHE A 17 -18.99 6.19 -7.10
CA PHE A 17 -17.83 5.67 -6.37
C PHE A 17 -16.96 4.74 -7.23
N VAL A 18 -17.58 3.83 -7.99
CA VAL A 18 -16.87 2.93 -8.90
C VAL A 18 -16.20 3.70 -10.03
N LEU A 19 -16.89 4.68 -10.63
CA LEU A 19 -16.32 5.56 -11.67
C LEU A 19 -15.12 6.34 -11.14
N TRP A 20 -15.24 6.93 -9.95
CA TRP A 20 -14.13 7.65 -9.31
C TRP A 20 -12.93 6.73 -9.07
N ASN A 21 -13.15 5.49 -8.64
CA ASN A 21 -12.09 4.52 -8.41
C ASN A 21 -11.45 4.01 -9.71
N GLN A 22 -12.18 4.01 -10.83
CA GLN A 22 -11.64 3.68 -12.16
C GLN A 22 -10.87 4.84 -12.79
N THR A 23 -11.27 6.09 -12.53
CA THR A 23 -10.62 7.29 -13.08
C THR A 23 -9.47 7.82 -12.23
N ALA A 24 -9.36 7.41 -10.96
CA ALA A 24 -8.21 7.75 -10.15
C ALA A 24 -6.96 7.16 -10.82
N GLU A 25 -6.05 8.01 -11.30
CA GLU A 25 -4.78 7.55 -11.85
C GLU A 25 -4.12 6.59 -10.85
N GLN A 26 -3.91 5.34 -11.27
CA GLN A 26 -3.00 4.48 -10.55
C GLN A 26 -1.65 5.19 -10.58
N PRO A 27 -1.02 5.44 -9.41
CA PRO A 27 0.27 6.11 -9.39
C PRO A 27 1.23 5.36 -10.31
N GLU A 28 1.93 6.09 -11.19
CA GLU A 28 2.88 5.47 -12.12
C GLU A 28 3.78 4.49 -11.35
N PRO A 29 4.01 3.27 -11.87
CA PRO A 29 4.86 2.30 -11.21
C PRO A 29 6.26 2.93 -11.04
N ILE A 30 6.68 3.10 -9.80
CA ILE A 30 7.96 3.71 -9.47
C ILE A 30 9.08 2.84 -10.07
N ASN A 31 9.90 3.43 -10.95
CA ASN A 31 11.04 2.72 -11.55
C ASN A 31 12.06 2.36 -10.45
N PRO A 32 12.34 1.06 -10.21
CA PRO A 32 13.30 0.62 -9.20
C PRO A 32 14.73 1.13 -9.44
N ASP A 33 15.09 1.52 -10.67
CA ASP A 33 16.38 2.15 -10.99
C ASP A 33 16.62 3.44 -10.18
N ARG A 34 15.55 4.11 -9.71
CA ARG A 34 15.64 5.28 -8.83
C ARG A 34 16.34 4.98 -7.51
N PHE A 35 16.36 3.71 -7.08
CA PHE A 35 17.01 3.29 -5.84
C PHE A 35 18.44 2.80 -6.06
N ALA A 36 18.99 2.79 -7.28
CA ALA A 36 20.31 2.24 -7.57
C ALA A 36 21.47 3.07 -6.97
N ASN A 37 21.37 4.40 -6.96
CA ASN A 37 22.41 5.30 -6.45
C ASN A 37 21.85 6.40 -5.53
N LEU A 38 21.43 5.98 -4.34
CA LEU A 38 20.85 6.86 -3.31
C LEU A 38 21.82 7.90 -2.76
N ALA A 39 23.13 7.63 -2.81
CA ALA A 39 24.14 8.58 -2.36
C ALA A 39 24.23 9.81 -3.27
N ALA A 40 24.11 9.60 -4.58
CA ALA A 40 24.08 10.69 -5.56
C ALA A 40 22.67 11.27 -5.76
N ASN A 41 21.63 10.45 -5.60
CA ASN A 41 20.23 10.82 -5.82
C ASN A 41 19.36 10.37 -4.63
N PRO A 42 19.35 11.12 -3.52
CA PRO A 42 18.51 10.78 -2.39
C PRO A 42 17.03 10.87 -2.78
N VAL A 43 16.24 9.94 -2.25
CA VAL A 43 14.80 9.85 -2.53
C VAL A 43 13.97 10.20 -1.31
N GLU A 44 12.75 10.66 -1.52
CA GLU A 44 11.84 10.88 -0.40
C GLU A 44 11.41 9.56 0.23
N ARG A 45 11.35 9.54 1.56
CA ARG A 45 10.82 8.41 2.34
C ARG A 45 9.37 8.08 1.96
N SER A 46 8.55 9.09 1.70
CA SER A 46 7.17 8.94 1.22
C SER A 46 7.12 8.04 -0.02
N LEU A 47 7.99 8.31 -0.98
CA LEU A 47 8.07 7.58 -2.24
C LEU A 47 8.48 6.12 -2.04
N VAL A 48 9.42 5.86 -1.12
CA VAL A 48 9.79 4.47 -0.77
C VAL A 48 8.62 3.76 -0.10
N VAL A 49 7.93 4.40 0.84
CA VAL A 49 6.77 3.82 1.53
C VAL A 49 5.64 3.52 0.56
N ASP A 50 5.36 4.42 -0.38
CA ASP A 50 4.32 4.23 -1.38
C ASP A 50 4.69 3.11 -2.37
N TRP A 51 5.98 2.98 -2.74
CA TRP A 51 6.47 1.86 -3.55
C TRP A 51 6.31 0.50 -2.84
N VAL A 52 6.56 0.42 -1.53
CA VAL A 52 6.32 -0.81 -0.76
C VAL A 52 4.83 -1.09 -0.63
N ALA A 53 4.00 -0.05 -0.42
CA ALA A 53 2.55 -0.21 -0.34
C ALA A 53 1.96 -0.76 -1.64
N ALA A 54 2.52 -0.38 -2.80
CA ALA A 54 2.11 -0.91 -4.11
C ALA A 54 2.39 -2.42 -4.27
N GLN A 55 3.35 -2.98 -3.53
CA GLN A 55 3.70 -4.41 -3.57
C GLN A 55 2.88 -5.26 -2.59
N VAL A 56 2.07 -4.66 -1.72
CA VAL A 56 1.24 -5.39 -0.75
C VAL A 56 0.41 -6.52 -1.39
N PRO A 57 -0.21 -6.37 -2.57
CA PRO A 57 -0.96 -7.47 -3.19
C PRO A 57 -0.09 -8.69 -3.51
N GLU A 58 1.11 -8.48 -4.08
CA GLU A 58 2.06 -9.55 -4.37
C GLU A 58 2.55 -10.21 -3.08
N LEU A 59 2.87 -9.41 -2.06
CA LEU A 59 3.31 -9.92 -0.75
C LEU A 59 2.21 -10.72 -0.03
N CYS A 60 0.95 -10.31 -0.13
CA CYS A 60 -0.19 -11.06 0.38
C CYS A 60 -0.38 -12.39 -0.37
N GLN A 61 -0.17 -12.39 -1.70
CA GLN A 61 -0.24 -13.60 -2.50
C GLN A 61 0.87 -14.59 -2.13
N GLU A 62 2.10 -14.12 -1.95
CA GLU A 62 3.23 -14.93 -1.49
C GLU A 62 3.00 -15.53 -0.10
N ALA A 63 2.41 -14.76 0.82
CA ALA A 63 2.14 -15.19 2.18
C ALA A 63 0.97 -16.19 2.29
N ALA A 64 0.01 -16.16 1.36
CA ALA A 64 -1.18 -17.02 1.38
C ALA A 64 -1.03 -18.29 0.52
N GLY A 65 -0.12 -18.28 -0.47
CA GLY A 65 0.03 -19.35 -1.47
C GLY A 65 -0.93 -19.18 -2.66
N GLU A 66 -0.64 -19.87 -3.77
CA GLU A 66 -1.46 -19.79 -4.99
C GLU A 66 -2.89 -20.31 -4.76
N GLY A 67 -3.89 -19.53 -5.21
CA GLY A 67 -5.30 -19.92 -5.16
C GLY A 67 -6.01 -19.69 -3.81
N THR A 68 -5.31 -19.13 -2.81
CA THR A 68 -5.90 -18.72 -1.54
C THR A 68 -6.51 -17.33 -1.64
N ASP A 69 -7.63 -17.10 -0.94
CA ASP A 69 -8.23 -15.77 -0.83
C ASP A 69 -7.31 -14.82 -0.03
N ILE A 70 -6.88 -13.73 -0.67
CA ILE A 70 -6.01 -12.71 -0.08
C ILE A 70 -6.78 -11.50 0.47
N SER A 71 -8.13 -11.50 0.38
CA SER A 71 -8.98 -10.36 0.78
C SER A 71 -8.74 -9.93 2.22
N GLU A 72 -8.63 -10.88 3.15
CA GLU A 72 -8.35 -10.60 4.57
C GLU A 72 -6.99 -9.91 4.77
N CYS A 73 -5.96 -10.33 4.03
CA CYS A 73 -4.63 -9.73 4.07
C CYS A 73 -4.66 -8.29 3.55
N LEU A 74 -5.33 -8.06 2.41
CA LEU A 74 -5.48 -6.74 1.80
C LEU A 74 -6.26 -5.78 2.70
N ASP A 75 -7.38 -6.22 3.26
CA ASP A 75 -8.21 -5.40 4.15
C ASP A 75 -7.48 -5.05 5.44
N THR A 76 -6.79 -6.03 6.03
CA THR A 76 -5.96 -5.80 7.22
C THR A 76 -4.81 -4.83 6.92
N SER A 77 -4.15 -4.99 5.78
CA SER A 77 -3.08 -4.09 5.36
C SER A 77 -3.58 -2.65 5.17
N LYS A 78 -4.75 -2.49 4.53
CA LYS A 78 -5.40 -1.20 4.34
C LYS A 78 -5.75 -0.52 5.67
N GLN A 79 -6.25 -1.28 6.65
CA GLN A 79 -6.56 -0.76 7.98
C GLN A 79 -5.30 -0.32 8.75
N ARG A 80 -4.19 -1.05 8.61
CA ARG A 80 -2.91 -0.74 9.30
C ARG A 80 -2.10 0.37 8.65
N SER A 81 -2.29 0.61 7.34
CA SER A 81 -1.51 1.54 6.52
C SER A 81 -1.32 2.94 7.14
N PRO A 82 -2.34 3.62 7.71
CA PRO A 82 -2.16 4.94 8.32
C PRO A 82 -1.25 4.92 9.55
N ALA A 83 -1.39 3.90 10.41
CA ALA A 83 -0.57 3.74 11.61
C ALA A 83 0.88 3.41 11.23
N CYS A 84 1.07 2.49 10.28
CA CYS A 84 2.38 2.14 9.75
C CYS A 84 3.10 3.33 9.13
N ARG A 85 2.41 4.11 8.29
CA ARG A 85 3.00 5.28 7.65
C ARG A 85 3.49 6.28 8.70
N ARG A 86 2.71 6.49 9.77
CA ARG A 86 3.11 7.36 10.88
C ARG A 86 4.35 6.85 11.59
N GLU A 87 4.37 5.58 11.97
CA GLU A 87 5.54 4.96 12.64
C GLU A 87 6.81 5.06 11.79
N LEU A 88 6.72 4.77 10.49
CA LEU A 88 7.86 4.89 9.57
C LEU A 88 8.31 6.35 9.43
N TYR A 89 7.38 7.30 9.47
CA TYR A 89 7.70 8.72 9.35
C TYR A 89 8.37 9.29 10.59
N ASP A 90 8.07 8.71 11.76
CA ASP A 90 8.71 9.04 13.03
C ASP A 90 10.11 8.40 13.15
N ARG A 91 10.32 7.21 12.55
CA ARG A 91 11.58 6.44 12.67
C ARG A 91 12.65 6.81 11.65
N PHE A 92 12.26 7.12 10.41
CA PHE A 92 13.21 7.34 9.30
C PHE A 92 13.33 8.82 8.95
N PRO A 93 14.46 9.30 8.39
CA PRO A 93 14.56 10.67 7.89
C PRO A 93 13.66 10.90 6.67
N SER A 94 13.42 12.17 6.32
CA SER A 94 12.61 12.54 5.15
C SER A 94 13.26 12.15 3.82
N LEU A 95 14.60 12.18 3.77
CA LEU A 95 15.41 11.79 2.62
C LEU A 95 16.21 10.54 2.91
N ILE A 96 16.11 9.57 2.01
CA ILE A 96 16.84 8.31 2.06
C ILE A 96 18.01 8.43 1.09
N SER A 97 19.22 8.60 1.64
CA SER A 97 20.46 8.82 0.89
C SER A 97 21.42 7.64 0.89
N SER A 98 21.04 6.50 1.49
CA SER A 98 21.91 5.32 1.57
C SER A 98 21.13 4.03 1.39
N GLN A 99 21.82 3.02 0.84
CA GLN A 99 21.24 1.69 0.64
C GLN A 99 20.89 1.01 1.97
N ALA A 100 21.67 1.27 3.03
CA ALA A 100 21.37 0.75 4.36
C ALA A 100 20.04 1.30 4.88
N MET A 101 19.79 2.61 4.75
CA MET A 101 18.54 3.23 5.16
C MET A 101 17.35 2.77 4.30
N PHE A 102 17.54 2.68 2.99
CA PHE A 102 16.51 2.18 2.09
C PHE A 102 16.10 0.74 2.45
N ARG A 103 17.08 -0.14 2.65
CA ARG A 103 16.82 -1.53 3.05
C ARG A 103 16.06 -1.59 4.39
N ASP A 104 16.49 -0.83 5.39
CA ASP A 104 15.86 -0.83 6.71
C ASP A 104 14.42 -0.27 6.67
N LEU A 105 14.20 0.80 5.91
CA LEU A 105 12.88 1.36 5.66
C LEU A 105 11.96 0.36 4.96
N THR A 106 12.44 -0.29 3.89
CA THR A 106 11.66 -1.26 3.12
C THR A 106 11.28 -2.47 3.98
N ILE A 107 12.21 -3.03 4.74
CA ILE A 107 11.94 -4.15 5.67
C ILE A 107 10.93 -3.71 6.75
N SER A 108 11.12 -2.54 7.35
CA SER A 108 10.19 -2.00 8.35
C SER A 108 8.78 -1.79 7.77
N ALA A 109 8.70 -1.26 6.55
CA ALA A 109 7.43 -1.04 5.85
C ALA A 109 6.70 -2.36 5.55
N MET A 110 7.39 -3.34 4.98
CA MET A 110 6.82 -4.66 4.69
C MET A 110 6.31 -5.34 5.96
N ASN A 111 7.10 -5.34 7.04
CA ASN A 111 6.71 -5.94 8.32
C ASN A 111 5.50 -5.26 8.96
N CYS A 112 5.32 -3.96 8.71
CA CYS A 112 4.20 -3.23 9.27
C CYS A 112 2.92 -3.41 8.45
N LEU A 113 3.05 -3.32 7.12
CA LEU A 113 1.94 -3.31 6.17
C LEU A 113 1.35 -4.70 5.95
N VAL A 114 2.17 -5.75 5.92
CA VAL A 114 1.68 -7.11 5.66
C VAL A 114 1.46 -7.83 6.98
N PRO A 115 0.23 -8.26 7.30
CA PRO A 115 0.02 -9.17 8.42
C PRO A 115 0.75 -10.48 8.09
N ARG A 116 1.76 -10.84 8.89
CA ARG A 116 2.35 -12.18 8.78
C ARG A 116 1.26 -13.17 9.17
N SER A 117 0.65 -13.83 8.18
CA SER A 117 -0.19 -14.99 8.38
C SER A 117 0.62 -16.06 9.13
N GLY A 118 0.34 -16.23 10.42
CA GLY A 118 0.62 -17.47 11.15
C GLY A 118 2.09 -17.92 11.26
N ARG A 119 2.99 -17.09 11.80
CA ARG A 119 4.02 -17.67 12.68
C ARG A 119 3.50 -17.56 14.10
N VAL A 120 2.82 -18.63 14.53
CA VAL A 120 2.56 -18.91 15.94
C VAL A 120 3.93 -18.96 16.63
N GLU A 121 4.15 -18.09 17.61
CA GLU A 121 4.93 -18.48 18.79
C GLU A 121 3.95 -19.00 19.84
#